data_AF-A0A956CFJ3-F1
#
_entry.id   AF-A0A956CFJ3-F1
#
_cell.length_a   1.000
_cell.length_b   1.000
_cell.length_c   1.000
_cell.angle_alpha   90.00
_cell.angle_beta   90.00
_cell.angle_gamma   90.00
#
_symmetry.space_group_name_H-M   'P 1'
#
loop_
_entity.id
_entity.type
_entity.pdbx_description
1 polymer ?
#
loop_
_entity_poly.entity_id
_entity_poly.type
_entity_poly.pdbx_seq_one_letter_code
_entity_poly.pdbx_strand_id
1 'polypeptide(L)'
;MSSPSHMTFAELGIPFPLFAAPVAEASKYDGLGTCELCNTAESHCFRIGIGDAVTHPCASCGDVVGHHVADRAAVPCPSCSAVAPWPAGLGGRIRVCYACVRAGRGLMGKDTEFGLLSWEQRVAGVTLGVPGLGEHRQDYPGVELVQTGDPEMQLGEMMDAWFGAKLPAAAMDELLRTPTYSTWQGETWLFEGPTPMIYLGCWQASNFDAHAEDGNGERLFLEAVQDADEGTWDDLADGSISVYVFRSPTSGRLRGTWDRD
;
A
#
# COMPACT_ATOMS: atom_id res chain seq x y z
N MET A 1 -2.34 6.20 -31.17
CA MET A 1 -2.61 6.49 -29.76
C MET A 1 -2.34 5.21 -29.00
N SER A 2 -1.31 5.16 -28.15
CA SER A 2 -1.00 3.98 -27.35
C SER A 2 -2.20 3.64 -26.46
N SER A 3 -2.52 2.36 -26.33
CA SER A 3 -3.55 1.90 -25.41
C SER A 3 -3.24 2.41 -23.99
N PRO A 4 -4.21 2.95 -23.24
CA PRO A 4 -4.00 3.43 -21.87
C PRO A 4 -3.51 2.35 -20.89
N SER A 5 -3.47 1.08 -21.31
CA SER A 5 -2.97 -0.06 -20.54
C SER A 5 -1.47 -0.02 -20.20
N HIS A 6 -0.67 0.79 -20.90
CA HIS A 6 0.78 0.86 -20.66
C HIS A 6 1.27 2.18 -20.06
N MET A 7 0.38 3.17 -19.87
CA MET A 7 0.79 4.45 -19.30
C MET A 7 1.02 4.32 -17.80
N THR A 8 2.05 4.97 -17.28
CA THR A 8 2.31 5.15 -15.85
C THR A 8 1.68 6.44 -15.34
N PHE A 9 1.54 6.58 -14.02
CA PHE A 9 1.05 7.83 -13.42
C PHE A 9 1.97 9.03 -13.68
N ALA A 10 3.28 8.80 -13.80
CA ALA A 10 4.24 9.84 -14.15
C ALA A 10 3.99 10.38 -15.57
N GLU A 11 3.69 9.51 -16.53
CA GLU A 11 3.34 9.90 -17.91
C GLU A 11 1.99 10.64 -17.99
N LEU A 12 1.07 10.36 -17.06
CA LEU A 12 -0.16 11.14 -16.89
C LEU A 12 0.04 12.48 -16.16
N GLY A 13 1.25 12.81 -15.72
CA GLY A 13 1.55 14.03 -14.98
C GLY A 13 1.07 14.04 -13.52
N ILE A 14 0.78 12.86 -12.95
CA ILE A 14 0.29 12.68 -11.58
C ILE A 14 1.10 11.62 -10.81
N PRO A 15 2.43 11.77 -10.70
CA PRO A 15 3.33 10.72 -10.23
C PRO A 15 3.09 10.28 -8.78
N PHE A 16 3.20 8.98 -8.53
CA PHE A 16 3.31 8.41 -7.19
C PHE A 16 4.72 7.81 -7.02
N PRO A 17 5.56 8.33 -6.11
CA PRO A 17 6.93 7.86 -5.90
C PRO A 17 7.09 6.35 -5.69
N LEU A 18 6.11 5.71 -5.05
CA LEU A 18 6.13 4.29 -4.75
C LEU A 18 5.38 3.43 -5.80
N PHE A 19 4.83 4.01 -6.87
CA PHE A 19 4.07 3.28 -7.88
C PHE A 19 4.56 3.63 -9.29
N ALA A 20 5.48 2.83 -9.81
CA ALA A 20 6.04 2.97 -11.15
C ALA A 20 5.35 2.08 -12.20
N ALA A 21 4.46 1.19 -11.77
CA ALA A 21 3.71 0.29 -12.64
C ALA A 21 2.69 1.04 -13.54
N PRO A 22 2.21 0.39 -14.61
CA PRO A 22 1.09 0.89 -15.42
C PRO A 22 -0.16 1.21 -14.59
N VAL A 23 -0.89 2.27 -14.98
CA VAL A 23 -2.10 2.71 -14.27
C VAL A 23 -3.23 1.68 -14.27
N ALA A 24 -3.21 0.74 -15.21
CA ALA A 24 -4.17 -0.36 -15.29
C ALA A 24 -4.05 -1.32 -14.10
N GLU A 25 -2.89 -1.34 -13.43
CA GLU A 25 -2.65 -2.20 -12.27
C GLU A 25 -3.11 -1.55 -10.96
N ALA A 26 -3.40 -0.25 -10.95
CA ALA A 26 -3.90 0.45 -9.76
C ALA A 26 -5.40 0.16 -9.54
N SER A 27 -5.73 -0.72 -8.60
CA SER A 27 -7.09 -1.24 -8.36
C SER A 27 -8.11 -0.15 -7.98
N LYS A 28 -7.63 0.95 -7.40
CA LYS A 28 -8.46 2.08 -6.93
C LYS A 28 -8.54 3.24 -7.93
N TYR A 29 -7.81 3.21 -9.05
CA TYR A 29 -7.83 4.31 -10.02
C TYR A 29 -9.15 4.33 -10.82
N ASP A 30 -9.80 5.50 -10.89
CA ASP A 30 -11.13 5.67 -11.51
C ASP A 30 -11.11 6.56 -12.76
N GLY A 31 -9.92 6.89 -13.28
CA GLY A 31 -9.80 7.82 -14.40
C GLY A 31 -10.15 9.26 -14.04
N LEU A 32 -10.59 10.04 -15.04
CA LEU A 32 -11.02 11.42 -14.86
C LEU A 32 -12.42 11.47 -14.24
N GLY A 33 -12.61 12.31 -13.23
CA GLY A 33 -13.89 12.53 -12.58
C GLY A 33 -13.92 13.79 -11.72
N THR A 34 -14.95 13.91 -10.88
CA THR A 34 -15.07 15.00 -9.91
C THR A 34 -14.67 14.52 -8.53
N CYS A 35 -13.76 15.25 -7.87
CA CYS A 35 -13.35 14.96 -6.50
C CYS A 35 -14.44 15.34 -5.51
N GLU A 36 -14.83 14.44 -4.61
CA GLU A 36 -15.83 14.72 -3.57
C GLU A 36 -15.26 15.55 -2.40
N LEU A 37 -13.93 15.62 -2.25
CA LEU A 37 -13.29 16.41 -1.19
C LEU A 37 -13.07 17.88 -1.55
N CYS A 38 -12.92 18.21 -2.84
CA CYS A 38 -12.61 19.57 -3.29
C CYS A 38 -13.48 20.06 -4.47
N ASN A 39 -14.39 19.23 -4.97
CA ASN A 39 -15.30 19.51 -6.08
C ASN A 39 -14.61 19.87 -7.41
N THR A 40 -13.30 19.62 -7.53
CA THR A 40 -12.59 19.82 -8.80
C THR A 40 -13.02 18.74 -9.79
N ALA A 41 -13.59 19.16 -10.91
CA ALA A 41 -13.99 18.31 -12.03
C ALA A 41 -12.78 17.91 -12.90
N GLU A 42 -13.01 16.94 -13.79
CA GLU A 42 -12.03 16.48 -14.80
C GLU A 42 -10.63 16.19 -14.23
N SER A 43 -10.59 15.66 -13.00
CA SER A 43 -9.36 15.33 -12.30
C SER A 43 -9.16 13.83 -12.26
N HIS A 44 -7.91 13.36 -12.32
CA HIS A 44 -7.58 11.97 -12.06
C HIS A 44 -7.96 11.59 -10.62
N CYS A 45 -8.89 10.65 -10.48
CA CYS A 45 -9.51 10.29 -9.22
C CYS A 45 -9.24 8.84 -8.83
N PHE A 46 -9.28 8.61 -7.52
CA PHE A 46 -9.14 7.31 -6.87
C PHE A 46 -10.38 7.05 -6.03
N ARG A 47 -10.92 5.84 -6.09
CA ARG A 47 -12.02 5.42 -5.22
C ARG A 47 -11.42 4.98 -3.88
N ILE A 48 -11.89 5.57 -2.80
CA ILE A 48 -11.59 5.11 -1.44
C ILE A 48 -12.80 4.40 -0.85
N GLY A 49 -12.56 3.36 -0.06
CA GLY A 49 -13.57 2.44 0.45
C GLY A 49 -13.20 1.80 1.78
N ILE A 50 -13.54 0.52 1.96
CA ILE A 50 -13.23 -0.23 3.19
C ILE A 50 -11.70 -0.25 3.38
N GLY A 51 -11.25 -0.02 4.61
CA GLY A 51 -9.83 0.09 4.97
C GLY A 51 -9.19 1.47 4.72
N ASP A 52 -9.89 2.38 4.02
CA ASP A 52 -9.39 3.71 3.70
C ASP A 52 -9.90 4.78 4.67
N ALA A 53 -9.26 5.95 4.64
CA ALA A 53 -9.62 7.07 5.49
C ALA A 53 -9.73 8.40 4.73
N VAL A 54 -10.56 9.30 5.24
CA VAL A 54 -10.55 10.73 4.87
C VAL A 54 -10.02 11.55 6.03
N THR A 55 -9.20 12.56 5.75
CA THR A 55 -8.69 13.46 6.79
C THR A 55 -9.10 14.91 6.56
N HIS A 56 -9.26 15.63 7.66
CA HIS A 56 -9.57 17.06 7.67
C HIS A 56 -9.11 17.69 9.00
N PRO A 57 -8.87 19.01 9.04
CA PRO A 57 -8.49 19.68 10.28
C PRO A 57 -9.65 19.73 11.27
N CYS A 58 -9.36 19.49 12.55
CA CYS A 58 -10.30 19.61 13.64
C CYS A 58 -10.78 21.07 13.77
N ALA A 59 -12.09 21.28 13.83
CA ALA A 59 -12.67 22.61 13.98
C ALA A 59 -12.29 23.30 15.31
N SER A 60 -11.92 22.54 16.34
CA SER A 60 -11.60 23.06 17.67
C SER A 60 -10.12 23.44 17.83
N CYS A 61 -9.19 22.60 17.35
CA CYS A 61 -7.74 22.81 17.56
C CYS A 61 -6.90 22.90 16.29
N GLY A 62 -7.46 22.60 15.11
CA GLY A 62 -6.76 22.63 13.83
C GLY A 62 -5.95 21.36 13.49
N ASP A 63 -5.74 20.45 14.45
CA ASP A 63 -5.01 19.20 14.19
C ASP A 63 -5.77 18.25 13.26
N VAL A 64 -5.05 17.37 12.58
CA VAL A 64 -5.63 16.46 11.59
C VAL A 64 -6.44 15.36 12.29
N VAL A 65 -7.66 15.15 11.80
CA VAL A 65 -8.55 14.06 12.20
C VAL A 65 -8.80 13.18 10.99
N GLY A 66 -8.59 11.88 11.13
CA GLY A 66 -8.94 10.86 10.13
C GLY A 66 -10.22 10.13 10.49
N HIS A 67 -11.03 9.80 9.49
CA HIS A 67 -12.21 8.96 9.63
C HIS A 67 -12.12 7.76 8.69
N HIS A 68 -12.41 6.57 9.21
CA HIS A 68 -12.64 5.40 8.36
C HIS A 68 -13.84 5.62 7.45
N VAL A 69 -13.64 5.35 6.15
CA VAL A 69 -14.68 5.51 5.13
C VAL A 69 -15.85 4.54 5.31
N ALA A 70 -15.58 3.36 5.87
CA ALA A 70 -16.60 2.35 6.14
C ALA A 70 -17.58 2.77 7.25
N ASP A 71 -17.05 3.31 8.35
CA ASP A 71 -17.83 3.61 9.55
C ASP A 71 -18.71 4.86 9.38
N ARG A 72 -18.19 5.86 8.67
CA ARG A 72 -18.84 7.19 8.49
C ARG A 72 -19.29 7.82 9.80
N ALA A 73 -18.58 7.49 10.88
CA ALA A 73 -18.90 7.91 12.23
C ALA A 73 -18.17 9.21 12.58
N ALA A 74 -18.73 9.92 13.55
CA ALA A 74 -18.00 10.97 14.24
C ALA A 74 -16.91 10.33 15.11
N VAL A 75 -15.74 10.96 15.18
CA VAL A 75 -14.57 10.44 15.92
C VAL A 75 -14.01 11.53 16.84
N PRO A 76 -13.43 11.17 17.99
CA PRO A 76 -12.75 12.13 18.84
C PRO A 76 -11.45 12.60 18.17
N CYS A 77 -11.15 13.89 18.24
CA CYS A 77 -9.87 14.43 17.81
C CYS A 77 -8.74 13.86 18.71
N PRO A 78 -7.64 13.34 18.13
CA PRO A 78 -6.56 12.74 18.91
C PRO A 78 -5.84 13.74 19.83
N SER A 79 -5.91 15.04 19.53
CA SER A 79 -5.21 16.07 20.30
C SER A 79 -6.07 16.74 21.37
N CYS A 80 -7.32 17.12 21.04
CA CYS A 80 -8.18 17.89 21.95
C CYS A 80 -9.46 17.16 22.40
N SER A 81 -9.66 15.93 21.93
CA SER A 81 -10.83 15.08 22.23
C SER A 81 -12.19 15.65 21.80
N ALA A 82 -12.23 16.80 21.11
CA ALA A 82 -13.47 17.31 20.52
C ALA A 82 -13.99 16.32 19.48
N VAL A 83 -15.30 16.07 19.47
CA VAL A 83 -15.95 15.18 18.51
C VAL A 83 -15.96 15.85 17.13
N ALA A 84 -15.20 15.30 16.19
CA ALA A 84 -15.23 15.71 14.80
C ALA A 84 -16.33 14.92 14.08
N PRO A 85 -17.34 15.58 13.47
CA PRO A 85 -18.35 14.90 12.68
C PRO A 85 -17.76 14.39 11.37
N TRP A 86 -18.36 13.33 10.81
CA TRP A 86 -18.06 12.91 9.44
C TRP A 86 -18.25 14.09 8.46
N PRO A 87 -17.33 14.32 7.49
CA PRO A 87 -17.45 15.46 6.58
C PRO A 87 -18.75 15.43 5.77
N ALA A 88 -19.48 16.54 5.81
CA ALA A 88 -20.76 16.67 5.11
C ALA A 88 -20.59 16.55 3.59
N GLY A 89 -21.57 15.89 2.94
CA GLY A 89 -21.62 15.74 1.48
C GLY A 89 -20.84 14.54 0.92
N LEU A 90 -20.04 13.84 1.74
CA LEU A 90 -19.37 12.61 1.31
C LEU A 90 -20.34 11.43 1.31
N GLY A 91 -20.45 10.77 0.15
CA GLY A 91 -21.47 9.76 -0.12
C GLY A 91 -20.97 8.32 -0.12
N GLY A 92 -21.69 7.48 -0.87
CA GLY A 92 -21.50 6.04 -0.97
C GLY A 92 -20.17 5.60 -1.62
N ARG A 93 -19.69 6.34 -2.61
CA ARG A 93 -18.56 5.97 -3.47
C ARG A 93 -17.59 7.13 -3.59
N ILE A 94 -16.78 7.35 -2.57
CA ILE A 94 -15.97 8.57 -2.46
C ILE A 94 -14.84 8.57 -3.49
N ARG A 95 -14.88 9.55 -4.41
CA ARG A 95 -13.79 9.84 -5.35
C ARG A 95 -12.89 10.94 -4.82
N VAL A 96 -11.58 10.67 -4.76
CA VAL A 96 -10.58 11.63 -4.33
C VAL A 96 -9.59 11.90 -5.46
N CYS A 97 -9.42 13.16 -5.86
CA CYS A 97 -8.44 13.51 -6.88
C CYS A 97 -7.01 13.32 -6.39
N TYR A 98 -6.08 13.12 -7.33
CA TYR A 98 -4.64 13.06 -7.10
C TYR A 98 -4.15 14.14 -6.12
N ALA A 99 -4.51 15.41 -6.33
CA ALA A 99 -4.08 16.49 -5.46
C ALA A 99 -4.55 16.33 -3.99
N CYS A 100 -5.77 15.83 -3.77
CA CYS A 100 -6.27 15.56 -2.43
C CYS A 100 -5.61 14.33 -1.79
N VAL A 101 -5.31 13.29 -2.58
CA VAL A 101 -4.52 12.14 -2.11
C VAL A 101 -3.13 12.61 -1.69
N ARG A 102 -2.42 13.36 -2.54
CA ARG A 102 -1.07 13.88 -2.22
C ARG A 102 -1.04 14.85 -1.04
N ALA A 103 -2.12 15.59 -0.82
CA ALA A 103 -2.30 16.43 0.37
C ALA A 103 -2.68 15.65 1.64
N GLY A 104 -2.80 14.31 1.58
CA GLY A 104 -3.15 13.46 2.71
C GLY A 104 -4.63 13.51 3.12
N ARG A 105 -5.51 14.09 2.28
CA ARG A 105 -6.95 14.23 2.58
C ARG A 105 -7.76 12.97 2.29
N GLY A 106 -7.29 12.14 1.36
CA GLY A 106 -7.78 10.77 1.16
C GLY A 106 -6.58 9.83 1.27
N LEU A 107 -6.70 8.84 2.15
CA LEU A 107 -5.66 7.88 2.48
C LEU A 107 -6.13 6.48 2.11
N MET A 108 -5.28 5.73 1.43
CA MET A 108 -5.53 4.36 1.03
C MET A 108 -4.82 3.43 2.01
N GLY A 109 -5.59 2.65 2.76
CA GLY A 109 -5.05 1.61 3.65
C GLY A 109 -4.22 0.61 2.86
N LYS A 110 -3.23 0.03 3.53
CA LYS A 110 -2.21 -0.81 2.93
C LYS A 110 -1.98 -2.05 3.77
N ASP A 111 -2.12 -3.22 3.17
CA ASP A 111 -1.57 -4.45 3.71
C ASP A 111 -0.08 -4.52 3.34
N THR A 112 0.74 -4.90 4.32
CA THR A 112 2.21 -4.91 4.20
C THR A 112 2.77 -6.19 4.80
N GLU A 113 4.04 -6.49 4.52
CA GLU A 113 4.74 -7.59 5.20
C GLU A 113 4.86 -7.39 6.73
N PHE A 114 4.54 -6.19 7.23
CA PHE A 114 4.47 -5.87 8.65
C PHE A 114 3.02 -5.74 9.18
N GLY A 115 2.04 -6.18 8.41
CA GLY A 115 0.61 -6.09 8.72
C GLY A 115 -0.04 -4.79 8.23
N LEU A 116 -1.31 -4.59 8.59
CA LEU A 116 -2.09 -3.44 8.14
C LEU A 116 -1.45 -2.11 8.56
N LEU A 117 -1.39 -1.18 7.61
CA LEU A 117 -1.13 0.23 7.80
C LEU A 117 -2.37 1.03 7.39
N SER A 118 -3.07 1.57 8.38
CA SER A 118 -4.19 2.49 8.22
C SER A 118 -3.89 3.85 8.89
N TRP A 119 -4.88 4.75 8.98
CA TRP A 119 -4.72 6.06 9.63
C TRP A 119 -4.31 5.92 11.11
N GLU A 120 -4.87 4.94 11.81
CA GLU A 120 -4.69 4.68 13.23
C GLU A 120 -3.25 4.23 13.49
N GLN A 121 -2.76 3.29 12.68
CA GLN A 121 -1.36 2.85 12.72
C GLN A 121 -0.41 3.99 12.36
N ARG A 122 -0.77 4.84 11.39
CA ARG A 122 0.00 6.03 11.07
C ARG A 122 0.09 7.01 12.24
N VAL A 123 -0.98 7.20 13.01
CA VAL A 123 -0.98 8.04 14.22
C VAL A 123 -0.16 7.39 15.34
N ALA A 124 -0.28 6.07 15.51
CA ALA A 124 0.47 5.31 16.52
C ALA A 124 1.97 5.19 16.21
N GLY A 125 2.36 5.30 14.93
CA GLY A 125 3.73 5.13 14.46
C GLY A 125 4.20 3.68 14.39
N VAL A 126 3.28 2.73 14.48
CA VAL A 126 3.53 1.28 14.40
C VAL A 126 2.44 0.62 13.54
N THR A 127 2.80 -0.34 12.69
CA THR A 127 1.83 -1.15 11.93
C THR A 127 1.02 -2.05 12.87
N LEU A 128 -0.09 -2.64 12.37
CA LEU A 128 -0.93 -3.53 13.17
C LEU A 128 -0.14 -4.78 13.62
N GLY A 129 0.80 -5.22 12.78
CA GLY A 129 1.59 -6.41 13.00
C GLY A 129 1.02 -7.66 12.35
N VAL A 130 1.83 -8.72 12.37
CA VAL A 130 1.46 -10.07 11.94
C VAL A 130 2.01 -11.08 12.95
N PRO A 131 1.38 -12.26 13.09
CA PRO A 131 1.91 -13.33 13.96
C PRO A 131 3.26 -13.83 13.44
N GLY A 132 4.15 -14.24 14.35
CA GLY A 132 5.45 -14.82 14.01
C GLY A 132 6.52 -13.82 13.53
N LEU A 133 6.18 -12.56 13.23
CA LEU A 133 7.15 -11.57 12.73
C LEU A 133 8.37 -11.38 13.65
N GLY A 134 8.18 -11.56 14.95
CA GLY A 134 9.26 -11.49 15.94
C GLY A 134 10.38 -12.52 15.73
N GLU A 135 10.06 -13.69 15.17
CA GLU A 135 11.01 -14.78 14.86
C GLU A 135 11.87 -14.47 13.63
N HIS A 136 11.39 -13.56 12.78
CA HIS A 136 12.02 -13.11 11.55
C HIS A 136 12.73 -11.76 11.71
N ARG A 137 13.00 -11.31 12.94
CA ARG A 137 13.61 -9.99 13.20
C ARG A 137 14.93 -9.78 12.43
N GLN A 138 15.72 -10.83 12.25
CA GLN A 138 16.98 -10.79 11.49
C GLN A 138 16.79 -10.46 10.01
N ASP A 139 15.62 -10.73 9.44
CA ASP A 139 15.32 -10.51 8.02
C ASP A 139 15.02 -9.02 7.74
N TYR A 140 14.79 -8.23 8.80
CA TYR A 140 14.42 -6.81 8.74
C TYR A 140 15.44 -5.90 9.45
N PRO A 141 16.69 -5.82 8.95
CA PRO A 141 17.70 -4.99 9.56
C PRO A 141 17.27 -3.51 9.56
N GLY A 142 17.43 -2.85 10.70
CA GLY A 142 17.07 -1.43 10.87
C GLY A 142 15.59 -1.16 11.13
N VAL A 143 14.75 -2.20 11.27
CA VAL A 143 13.34 -2.06 11.68
C VAL A 143 13.18 -2.39 13.17
N GLU A 144 12.56 -1.48 13.91
CA GLU A 144 12.18 -1.73 15.31
C GLU A 144 10.84 -2.46 15.35
N LEU A 145 10.87 -3.76 15.69
CA LEU A 145 9.64 -4.55 15.89
C LEU A 145 9.14 -4.43 17.33
N VAL A 146 7.85 -4.11 17.46
CA VAL A 146 7.12 -3.87 18.71
C VAL A 146 5.98 -4.88 18.82
N GLN A 147 5.80 -5.51 19.98
CA GLN A 147 4.68 -6.42 20.19
C GLN A 147 3.35 -5.62 20.22
N THR A 148 2.40 -5.95 19.34
CA THR A 148 1.18 -5.14 19.13
C THR A 148 -0.08 -5.71 19.77
N GLY A 149 0.01 -6.89 20.40
CA GLY A 149 -1.17 -7.60 20.91
C GLY A 149 -2.00 -8.18 19.76
N ASP A 150 -2.70 -9.28 20.03
CA ASP A 150 -3.60 -9.85 19.03
C ASP A 150 -4.91 -9.04 19.00
N PRO A 151 -5.29 -8.42 17.86
CA PRO A 151 -6.51 -7.63 17.74
C PRO A 151 -7.80 -8.46 17.88
N GLU A 152 -7.75 -9.79 17.75
CA GLU A 152 -8.89 -10.71 17.81
C GLU A 152 -8.97 -11.53 19.11
N MET A 153 -7.94 -11.51 19.97
CA MET A 153 -7.96 -12.30 21.22
C MET A 153 -8.90 -11.73 22.29
N GLN A 154 -10.17 -12.14 22.21
CA GLN A 154 -11.04 -12.34 23.37
C GLN A 154 -11.08 -13.80 23.87
N LEU A 155 -10.40 -14.77 23.24
CA LEU A 155 -10.50 -16.18 23.64
C LEU A 155 -9.16 -16.94 23.63
N GLY A 156 -8.52 -16.98 24.79
CA GLY A 156 -8.07 -18.23 25.44
C GLY A 156 -6.92 -19.08 24.87
N GLU A 157 -6.43 -18.85 23.66
CA GLU A 157 -5.36 -19.67 23.06
C GLU A 157 -4.05 -18.89 22.93
N MET A 158 -2.94 -19.49 23.37
CA MET A 158 -1.59 -18.94 23.22
C MET A 158 -1.17 -18.99 21.75
N MET A 159 -1.67 -18.06 20.94
CA MET A 159 -1.16 -17.83 19.59
C MET A 159 0.16 -17.06 19.67
N ASP A 160 0.99 -17.24 18.63
CA ASP A 160 2.27 -16.55 18.49
C ASP A 160 2.11 -15.05 18.67
N ALA A 161 3.05 -14.43 19.39
CA ALA A 161 2.97 -13.01 19.68
C ALA A 161 2.96 -12.20 18.38
N TRP A 162 1.95 -11.32 18.23
CA TRP A 162 1.88 -10.36 17.14
C TRP A 162 2.92 -9.26 17.32
N PHE A 163 3.68 -8.98 16.27
CA PHE A 163 4.61 -7.86 16.23
C PHE A 163 4.30 -6.96 15.04
N GLY A 164 4.27 -5.65 15.28
CA GLY A 164 4.25 -4.60 14.26
C GLY A 164 5.61 -3.93 14.10
N ALA A 165 5.80 -3.25 12.98
CA ALA A 165 6.99 -2.49 12.69
C ALA A 165 6.77 -1.01 12.99
N LYS A 166 7.70 -0.40 13.72
CA LYS A 166 7.76 1.04 13.87
C LYS A 166 8.42 1.64 12.64
N LEU A 167 7.71 2.53 11.95
CA LEU A 167 8.16 3.09 10.69
C LEU A 167 8.26 4.63 10.77
N PRO A 168 9.15 5.25 9.98
CA PRO A 168 9.18 6.70 9.85
C PRO A 168 7.82 7.24 9.39
N ALA A 169 7.35 8.30 10.05
CA ALA A 169 6.09 8.99 9.71
C ALA A 169 5.97 9.35 8.22
N ALA A 170 7.06 9.83 7.61
CA ALA A 170 7.11 10.18 6.20
C ALA A 170 6.93 8.96 5.27
N ALA A 171 7.46 7.81 5.65
CA ALA A 171 7.29 6.57 4.90
C ALA A 171 5.85 6.07 4.94
N MET A 172 5.23 6.08 6.13
CA MET A 172 3.82 5.72 6.29
C MET A 172 2.89 6.69 5.55
N ASP A 173 3.17 8.00 5.61
CA ASP A 173 2.43 9.02 4.86
C ASP A 173 2.51 8.78 3.35
N GLU A 174 3.70 8.49 2.82
CA GLU A 174 3.86 8.23 1.39
C GLU A 174 3.12 6.97 0.96
N LEU A 175 3.20 5.91 1.77
CA LEU A 175 2.55 4.64 1.48
C LEU A 175 1.02 4.76 1.50
N LEU A 176 0.45 5.46 2.49
CA LEU A 176 -1.00 5.74 2.55
C LEU A 176 -1.49 6.68 1.42
N ARG A 177 -0.59 7.44 0.80
CA ARG A 177 -0.89 8.27 -0.37
C ARG A 177 -0.59 7.57 -1.69
N THR A 178 -0.27 6.28 -1.67
CA THR A 178 0.06 5.48 -2.85
C THR A 178 -1.12 4.58 -3.22
N PRO A 179 -1.50 4.49 -4.52
CA PRO A 179 -2.55 3.59 -4.97
C PRO A 179 -2.28 2.14 -4.58
N THR A 180 -3.34 1.39 -4.27
CA THR A 180 -3.26 -0.09 -4.16
C THR A 180 -3.07 -0.68 -5.55
N TYR A 181 -2.18 -1.66 -5.66
CA TYR A 181 -2.07 -2.48 -6.88
C TYR A 181 -3.05 -3.65 -6.85
N SER A 182 -3.35 -4.21 -8.02
CA SER A 182 -4.28 -5.32 -8.17
C SER A 182 -3.52 -6.63 -8.03
N THR A 183 -4.07 -7.54 -7.23
CA THR A 183 -3.57 -8.91 -7.05
C THR A 183 -4.76 -9.87 -6.93
N TRP A 184 -4.49 -11.17 -6.94
CA TRP A 184 -5.52 -12.18 -6.75
C TRP A 184 -5.73 -12.49 -5.27
N GLN A 185 -4.65 -12.61 -4.50
CA GLN A 185 -4.70 -13.06 -3.10
C GLN A 185 -4.55 -11.94 -2.06
N GLY A 186 -4.60 -10.67 -2.48
CA GLY A 186 -4.45 -9.51 -1.59
C GLY A 186 -3.13 -8.76 -1.78
N GLU A 187 -3.12 -7.51 -1.36
CA GLU A 187 -1.95 -6.61 -1.47
C GLU A 187 -0.96 -6.95 -0.34
N THR A 188 0.34 -6.98 -0.63
CA THR A 188 1.39 -7.04 0.41
C THR A 188 2.53 -6.13 -0.01
N TRP A 189 2.53 -4.90 0.51
CA TRP A 189 3.61 -3.96 0.22
C TRP A 189 4.92 -4.38 0.88
N LEU A 190 6.02 -4.36 0.11
CA LEU A 190 7.36 -4.75 0.55
C LEU A 190 8.24 -3.57 0.95
N PHE A 191 9.23 -3.84 1.79
CA PHE A 191 10.16 -2.87 2.38
C PHE A 191 11.62 -3.30 2.20
N GLU A 192 12.53 -2.32 2.22
CA GLU A 192 13.94 -2.53 2.52
C GLU A 192 14.27 -1.75 3.80
N GLY A 193 14.49 -2.50 4.90
CA GLY A 193 14.53 -1.90 6.23
C GLY A 193 13.24 -1.12 6.52
N PRO A 194 13.30 0.14 6.98
CA PRO A 194 12.11 0.95 7.27
C PRO A 194 11.52 1.64 6.03
N THR A 195 12.03 1.38 4.83
CA THR A 195 11.70 2.12 3.61
C THR A 195 10.78 1.30 2.70
N PRO A 196 9.56 1.77 2.37
CA PRO A 196 8.70 1.12 1.40
C PRO A 196 9.39 1.04 0.03
N MET A 197 9.27 -0.11 -0.63
CA MET A 197 9.80 -0.29 -1.98
C MET A 197 8.85 0.28 -3.03
N ILE A 198 9.38 0.53 -4.23
CA ILE A 198 8.63 1.04 -5.38
C ILE A 198 8.02 -0.15 -6.12
N TYR A 199 6.70 -0.19 -6.26
CA TYR A 199 6.02 -1.19 -7.07
C TYR A 199 6.27 -0.96 -8.57
N LEU A 200 6.76 -1.99 -9.27
CA LEU A 200 7.13 -1.95 -10.69
C LEU A 200 6.09 -2.60 -11.61
N GLY A 201 5.19 -3.40 -11.06
CA GLY A 201 4.11 -4.06 -11.80
C GLY A 201 4.10 -5.57 -11.62
N CYS A 202 3.12 -6.20 -12.25
CA CYS A 202 3.05 -7.63 -12.44
C CYS A 202 3.95 -8.03 -13.62
N TRP A 203 5.04 -8.77 -13.33
CA TRP A 203 6.02 -9.20 -14.32
C TRP A 203 5.70 -10.61 -14.81
N GLN A 204 5.88 -10.82 -16.11
CA GLN A 204 5.95 -12.12 -16.77
C GLN A 204 7.42 -12.51 -16.97
N ALA A 205 7.70 -13.76 -17.37
CA ALA A 205 9.05 -14.23 -17.68
C ALA A 205 9.81 -13.27 -18.64
N SER A 206 9.14 -12.78 -19.69
CA SER A 206 9.74 -11.82 -20.63
C SER A 206 10.11 -10.48 -20.00
N ASN A 207 9.45 -10.06 -18.92
CA ASN A 207 9.84 -8.86 -18.19
C ASN A 207 11.15 -9.10 -17.44
N PHE A 208 11.34 -10.26 -16.82
CA PHE A 208 12.62 -10.62 -16.19
C PHE A 208 13.75 -10.70 -17.21
N ASP A 209 13.53 -11.32 -18.37
CA ASP A 209 14.52 -11.37 -19.45
C ASP A 209 14.94 -9.97 -19.91
N ALA A 210 13.98 -9.05 -20.04
CA ALA A 210 14.23 -7.67 -20.47
C ALA A 210 15.00 -6.84 -19.43
N HIS A 211 14.99 -7.23 -18.16
CA HIS A 211 15.66 -6.51 -17.06
C HIS A 211 16.92 -7.22 -16.56
N ALA A 212 17.20 -8.45 -17.00
CA ALA A 212 18.42 -9.18 -16.65
C ALA A 212 19.61 -8.67 -17.47
N GLU A 213 20.65 -8.17 -16.80
CA GLU A 213 21.85 -7.63 -17.46
C GLU A 213 22.61 -8.67 -18.28
N ASP A 214 22.55 -9.94 -17.88
CA ASP A 214 23.16 -11.08 -18.57
C ASP A 214 22.18 -11.83 -19.48
N GLY A 215 20.94 -11.35 -19.60
CA GLY A 215 19.86 -12.01 -20.34
C GLY A 215 19.33 -13.27 -19.67
N ASN A 216 19.68 -13.54 -18.40
CA ASN A 216 19.16 -14.68 -17.65
C ASN A 216 18.01 -14.24 -16.73
N GLY A 217 16.79 -14.17 -17.28
CA GLY A 217 15.60 -13.78 -16.52
C GLY A 217 15.29 -14.71 -15.34
N GLU A 218 15.50 -16.02 -15.50
CA GLU A 218 15.29 -17.01 -14.44
C GLU A 218 16.17 -16.73 -13.21
N ARG A 219 17.45 -16.43 -13.44
CA ARG A 219 18.37 -16.07 -12.35
C ARG A 219 17.90 -14.80 -11.63
N LEU A 220 17.49 -13.77 -12.37
CA LEU A 220 16.96 -12.54 -11.78
C LEU A 220 15.66 -12.78 -10.99
N PHE A 221 14.79 -13.65 -11.50
CA PHE A 221 13.56 -14.05 -10.84
C PHE A 221 13.84 -14.73 -9.49
N LEU A 222 14.71 -15.74 -9.48
CA LEU A 222 15.09 -16.45 -8.24
C LEU A 222 15.81 -15.54 -7.23
N GLU A 223 16.52 -14.52 -7.68
CA GLU A 223 17.12 -13.50 -6.80
C GLU A 223 16.07 -12.55 -6.20
N ALA A 224 15.01 -12.22 -6.95
CA ALA A 224 13.96 -11.30 -6.51
C ALA A 224 12.88 -11.97 -5.65
N VAL A 225 12.51 -13.21 -5.94
CA VAL A 225 11.41 -13.92 -5.28
C VAL A 225 11.99 -14.97 -4.32
N GLN A 226 12.12 -14.62 -3.05
CA GLN A 226 12.93 -15.37 -2.08
C GLN A 226 12.35 -16.72 -1.68
N ASP A 227 11.05 -16.91 -1.85
CA ASP A 227 10.29 -18.12 -1.55
C ASP A 227 9.96 -18.95 -2.80
N ALA A 228 10.49 -18.58 -3.97
CA ALA A 228 10.35 -19.37 -5.19
C ALA A 228 11.06 -20.73 -5.05
N ASP A 229 10.40 -21.79 -5.53
CA ASP A 229 10.90 -23.16 -5.53
C ASP A 229 11.25 -23.67 -6.94
N GLU A 230 11.70 -24.92 -7.01
CA GLU A 230 11.95 -25.62 -8.27
C GLU A 230 10.63 -25.82 -9.02
N GLY A 231 10.44 -25.07 -10.11
CA GLY A 231 9.24 -25.09 -10.94
C GLY A 231 8.48 -23.76 -10.98
N THR A 232 8.68 -22.87 -9.99
CA THR A 232 7.98 -21.57 -9.97
C THR A 232 8.29 -20.71 -11.21
N TRP A 233 9.50 -20.82 -11.77
CA TRP A 233 9.84 -20.15 -13.03
C TRP A 233 9.06 -20.67 -14.23
N ASP A 234 8.89 -21.99 -14.33
CA ASP A 234 8.11 -22.61 -15.41
C ASP A 234 6.63 -22.21 -15.30
N ASP A 235 6.10 -22.17 -14.08
CA ASP A 235 4.74 -21.67 -13.79
C ASP A 235 4.58 -20.19 -14.16
N LEU A 236 5.63 -19.37 -14.00
CA LEU A 236 5.60 -17.99 -14.46
C LEU A 236 5.60 -17.92 -15.99
N ALA A 237 6.41 -18.77 -16.63
CA ALA A 237 6.56 -18.80 -18.07
C ALA A 237 5.29 -19.28 -18.79
N ASP A 238 4.52 -20.18 -18.18
CA ASP A 238 3.24 -20.66 -18.71
C ASP A 238 2.03 -19.79 -18.29
N GLY A 239 2.24 -18.87 -17.34
CA GLY A 239 1.24 -17.92 -16.87
C GLY A 239 0.33 -18.46 -15.76
N SER A 240 0.69 -19.58 -15.12
CA SER A 240 -0.02 -20.14 -13.97
C SER A 240 0.13 -19.31 -12.70
N ILE A 241 1.16 -18.46 -12.61
CA ILE A 241 1.34 -17.51 -11.50
C ILE A 241 1.51 -16.07 -11.99
N SER A 242 1.21 -15.12 -11.10
CA SER A 242 1.51 -13.71 -11.27
C SER A 242 2.57 -13.27 -10.26
N VAL A 243 3.54 -12.45 -10.68
CA VAL A 243 4.65 -11.99 -9.81
C VAL A 243 4.63 -10.47 -9.72
N TYR A 244 4.45 -9.94 -8.52
CA TYR A 244 4.38 -8.51 -8.21
C TYR A 244 5.75 -8.01 -7.78
N VAL A 245 6.42 -7.25 -8.64
CA VAL A 245 7.82 -6.87 -8.44
C VAL A 245 7.95 -5.48 -7.84
N PHE A 246 8.88 -5.36 -6.90
CA PHE A 246 9.23 -4.14 -6.18
C PHE A 246 10.72 -3.86 -6.32
N ARG A 247 11.08 -2.57 -6.31
CA ARG A 247 12.48 -2.10 -6.29
C ARG A 247 12.76 -1.24 -5.08
N SER A 248 13.86 -1.50 -4.40
CA SER A 248 14.32 -0.62 -3.33
C SER A 248 14.68 0.76 -3.90
N PRO A 249 14.19 1.87 -3.33
CA PRO A 249 14.62 3.20 -3.71
C PRO A 249 16.08 3.50 -3.31
N THR A 250 16.66 2.71 -2.39
CA THR A 250 17.99 2.94 -1.82
C THR A 250 19.06 2.11 -2.54
N SER A 251 18.85 0.79 -2.62
CA SER A 251 19.84 -0.14 -3.16
C SER A 251 19.59 -0.51 -4.62
N GLY A 252 18.38 -0.27 -5.13
CA GLY A 252 17.94 -0.78 -6.44
C GLY A 252 17.63 -2.29 -6.44
N ARG A 253 17.81 -2.99 -5.32
CA ARG A 253 17.49 -4.42 -5.19
C ARG A 253 16.03 -4.69 -5.50
N LEU A 254 15.78 -5.77 -6.23
CA LEU A 254 14.44 -6.27 -6.50
C LEU A 254 13.97 -7.21 -5.38
N ARG A 255 12.66 -7.17 -5.10
CA ARG A 255 11.93 -8.19 -4.35
C ARG A 255 10.61 -8.44 -5.07
N GLY A 256 10.04 -9.63 -4.95
CA GLY A 256 8.71 -9.92 -5.46
C GLY A 256 7.91 -10.80 -4.52
N THR A 257 6.59 -10.65 -4.59
CA THR A 257 5.63 -11.65 -4.11
C THR A 257 4.93 -12.27 -5.32
N TRP A 258 4.34 -13.44 -5.14
CA TRP A 258 3.61 -14.12 -6.21
C TRP A 258 2.31 -14.70 -5.69
N ASP A 259 1.35 -14.88 -6.59
CA ASP A 259 0.13 -15.63 -6.33
C ASP A 259 -0.22 -16.56 -7.50
N ARG A 260 -1.07 -17.54 -7.20
CA ARG A 260 -1.58 -18.56 -8.13
C ARG A 260 -3.10 -18.52 -8.13
N ASP A 261 -3.71 -18.71 -9.31
CA ASP A 261 -5.14 -18.99 -9.49
C ASP A 261 -5.54 -20.33 -8.85
#